data_AF-A0A7J6TTS8-F1
#
_entry.id   AF-A0A7J6TTS8-F1
#
_cell.length_a   1.000
_cell.length_b   1.000
_cell.length_c   1.000
_cell.angle_alpha   90.00
_cell.angle_beta   90.00
_cell.angle_gamma   90.00
#
_symmetry.space_group_name_H-M   'P 1'
#
loop_
_entity.id
_entity.type
_entity.pdbx_description
1 polymer ?
#
loop_
_entity_poly.entity_id
_entity_poly.type
_entity_poly.pdbx_seq_one_letter_code
_entity_poly.pdbx_strand_id
1 'polypeptide(L)'
;TGALVYETKIPHASDPIMVLFDNSAVVYYRNEKANRYELLVVDLFKDRDDHGFWETMKMSQKAREDGAVEGNATRVSAYALEMPIAAAQQFVFPQPVTSIGVSTTQKGVTPRSVLFGLASGKVLAVNKDTVLNPRRQTPYTPLVPMKATDVVTYNNEVEGLKFIRTTPTHFESTSLLVLFGLDMYMTPTNTAQRYDLLGPDFDYPLLTVSIAVVLATIFITTRMASRKALENRWK
;
A
#
# COMPACT_ATOMS: atom_id res chain seq x y z
N THR A 1 21.59 13.51 17.53
CA THR A 1 21.33 14.94 17.29
C THR A 1 20.25 15.49 18.20
N GLY A 2 19.14 14.78 18.48
CA GLY A 2 18.06 15.31 19.34
C GLY A 2 17.32 16.50 18.71
N ALA A 3 17.49 16.69 17.41
CA ALA A 3 16.90 17.80 16.67
C ALA A 3 15.40 17.58 16.52
N LEU A 4 14.63 18.64 16.76
CA LEU A 4 13.21 18.67 16.51
C LEU A 4 12.98 18.77 15.00
N VAL A 5 12.47 17.69 14.40
CA VAL A 5 12.23 17.62 12.96
C VAL A 5 10.91 18.28 12.56
N TYR A 6 9.87 18.03 13.34
CA TYR A 6 8.53 18.53 13.08
C TYR A 6 7.78 18.67 14.41
N GLU A 7 7.12 19.80 14.60
CA GLU A 7 6.25 20.06 15.74
C GLU A 7 4.90 20.54 15.22
N THR A 8 3.83 20.01 15.81
CA THR A 8 2.48 20.46 15.55
C THR A 8 1.69 20.42 16.84
N LYS A 9 0.88 21.46 17.06
CA LYS A 9 0.06 21.59 18.26
C LYS A 9 -1.40 21.49 17.87
N ILE A 10 -2.06 20.44 18.35
CA ILE A 10 -3.49 20.22 18.14
C ILE A 10 -4.23 20.69 19.41
N PRO A 11 -4.96 21.82 19.36
CA PRO A 11 -5.73 22.27 20.52
C PRO A 11 -6.98 21.40 20.71
N HIS A 12 -7.40 21.21 21.97
CA HIS A 12 -8.63 20.49 22.33
C HIS A 12 -8.68 19.01 21.88
N ALA A 13 -7.50 18.36 21.79
CA ALA A 13 -7.40 16.94 21.50
C ALA A 13 -7.37 16.11 22.79
N SER A 14 -8.18 15.06 22.87
CA SER A 14 -8.14 14.03 23.90
C SER A 14 -7.95 12.63 23.32
N ASP A 15 -7.45 11.72 24.15
CA ASP A 15 -7.20 10.30 23.86
C ASP A 15 -6.41 10.03 22.55
N PRO A 16 -5.17 10.53 22.44
CA PRO A 16 -4.40 10.36 21.22
C PRO A 16 -3.91 8.91 21.04
N ILE A 17 -4.12 8.35 19.85
CA ILE A 17 -3.50 7.10 19.41
C ILE A 17 -2.61 7.42 18.21
N MET A 18 -1.33 7.11 18.31
CA MET A 18 -0.35 7.43 17.28
C MET A 18 0.26 6.16 16.70
N VAL A 19 0.40 6.14 15.38
CA VAL A 19 1.19 5.14 14.67
C VAL A 19 2.19 5.80 13.73
N LEU A 20 3.40 5.25 13.71
CA LEU A 20 4.49 5.67 12.85
C LEU A 20 4.84 4.51 11.93
N PHE A 21 5.00 4.80 10.64
CA PHE A 21 5.44 3.81 9.66
C PHE A 21 6.11 4.50 8.48
N ASP A 22 7.19 3.91 7.97
CA ASP A 22 7.97 4.41 6.85
C ASP A 22 8.35 5.91 7.03
N ASN A 23 7.77 6.82 6.24
CA ASN A 23 7.96 8.27 6.33
C ASN A 23 6.70 9.02 6.84
N SER A 24 5.70 8.30 7.34
CA SER A 24 4.38 8.80 7.67
C SER A 24 4.07 8.63 9.15
N ALA A 25 3.36 9.60 9.71
CA ALA A 25 2.81 9.58 11.05
C ALA A 25 1.30 9.79 10.98
N VAL A 26 0.53 8.92 11.62
CA VAL A 26 -0.92 9.05 11.72
C VAL A 26 -1.30 9.13 13.19
N VAL A 27 -1.99 10.21 13.56
CA VAL A 27 -2.44 10.49 14.91
C VAL A 27 -3.95 10.58 14.90
N TYR A 28 -4.60 9.66 15.60
CA TYR A 28 -6.02 9.72 15.90
C TYR A 28 -6.23 10.43 17.22
N TYR A 29 -7.24 11.29 17.30
CA TYR A 29 -7.62 11.96 18.52
C TYR A 29 -9.11 12.35 18.49
N ARG A 30 -9.69 12.58 19.66
CA ARG A 30 -11.01 13.17 19.80
C ARG A 30 -10.89 14.68 19.94
N ASN A 31 -11.58 15.43 19.09
CA ASN A 31 -11.67 16.89 19.20
C ASN A 31 -12.85 17.25 20.13
N GLU A 32 -12.54 17.78 21.31
CA GLU A 32 -13.55 18.09 22.33
C GLU A 32 -14.43 19.28 21.95
N LYS A 33 -13.85 20.26 21.24
CA LYS A 33 -14.58 21.47 20.83
C LYS A 33 -15.62 21.16 19.75
N ALA A 34 -15.25 20.33 18.78
CA ALA A 34 -16.12 19.94 17.67
C ALA A 34 -16.93 18.66 17.95
N ASN A 35 -16.66 18.00 19.09
CA ASN A 35 -17.23 16.70 19.48
C ASN A 35 -17.20 15.65 18.35
N ARG A 36 -16.07 15.53 17.67
CA ARG A 36 -15.87 14.59 16.56
C ARG A 36 -14.49 13.94 16.63
N TYR A 37 -14.34 12.79 15.98
CA TYR A 37 -13.04 12.13 15.88
C TYR A 37 -12.29 12.63 14.65
N GLU A 38 -11.00 12.87 14.81
CA GLU A 38 -10.13 13.41 13.77
C GLU A 38 -8.86 12.56 13.67
N LEU A 39 -8.29 12.57 12.47
CA LEU A 39 -7.01 11.99 12.14
C LEU A 39 -6.11 13.11 11.64
N LEU A 40 -4.92 13.25 12.19
CA LEU A 40 -3.85 14.03 11.60
C LEU A 40 -2.88 13.09 10.93
N VAL A 41 -2.66 13.28 9.62
CA VAL A 41 -1.66 12.55 8.84
C VAL A 41 -0.54 13.51 8.49
N VAL A 42 0.69 13.12 8.80
CA VAL A 42 1.91 13.89 8.51
C VAL A 42 2.86 13.01 7.74
N ASP A 43 3.25 13.44 6.55
CA ASP A 43 4.24 12.77 5.72
C ASP A 43 5.50 13.64 5.63
N LEU A 44 6.67 13.01 5.79
CA LEU A 44 7.96 13.66 5.66
C LEU A 44 8.59 13.33 4.31
N PHE A 45 9.06 14.37 3.62
CA PHE A 45 9.69 14.30 2.31
C PHE A 45 11.07 14.95 2.34
N LYS A 46 11.96 14.51 1.45
CA LYS A 46 13.20 15.25 1.20
C LYS A 46 12.86 16.48 0.36
N ASP A 47 13.57 17.57 0.62
CA ASP A 47 13.54 18.75 -0.24
C ASP A 47 14.28 18.41 -1.54
N ARG A 48 13.57 17.86 -2.52
CA ARG A 48 14.11 17.51 -3.82
C ARG A 48 13.08 17.79 -4.89
N ASP A 49 13.55 18.29 -6.03
CA ASP A 49 12.71 18.44 -7.20
C ASP A 49 12.18 17.06 -7.63
N ASP A 50 10.85 16.93 -7.69
CA ASP A 50 10.18 15.72 -8.18
C ASP A 50 10.38 15.64 -9.69
N HIS A 51 11.49 15.05 -10.14
CA HIS A 51 11.78 14.82 -11.56
C HIS A 51 10.83 13.81 -12.24
N GLY A 52 9.84 13.27 -11.50
CA GLY A 52 8.94 12.24 -11.99
C GLY A 52 9.63 10.88 -12.16
N PHE A 53 8.82 9.82 -12.31
CA PHE A 53 9.30 8.44 -12.35
C PHE A 53 10.31 8.19 -13.48
N TRP A 54 10.03 8.70 -14.68
CA TRP A 54 10.85 8.40 -15.85
C TRP A 54 12.19 9.11 -15.84
N GLU A 55 12.30 10.33 -15.30
CA GLU A 55 13.59 10.99 -15.18
C GLU A 55 14.41 10.42 -14.03
N THR A 56 13.79 10.10 -12.89
CA THR A 56 14.50 9.43 -11.79
C THR A 56 15.05 8.07 -12.22
N MET A 57 14.30 7.30 -13.01
CA MET A 57 14.79 6.06 -13.64
C MET A 57 15.95 6.31 -14.61
N LYS A 58 15.84 7.31 -15.50
CA LYS A 58 16.94 7.67 -16.41
C LYS A 58 18.19 8.13 -15.65
N MET A 59 18.03 8.91 -14.59
CA MET A 59 19.13 9.37 -13.74
C MET A 59 19.76 8.21 -12.97
N SER A 60 18.97 7.28 -12.45
CA SER A 60 19.46 6.05 -11.79
C SER A 60 20.22 5.16 -12.76
N GLN A 61 19.68 4.93 -13.97
CA GLN A 61 20.35 4.16 -15.01
C GLN A 61 21.66 4.84 -15.46
N LYS A 62 21.62 6.15 -15.70
CA LYS A 62 22.79 6.94 -16.08
C LYS A 62 23.86 6.94 -14.98
N ALA A 63 23.46 7.09 -13.71
CA ALA A 63 24.38 7.00 -12.58
C ALA A 63 25.05 5.62 -12.51
N ARG A 64 24.29 4.55 -12.77
CA ARG A 64 24.81 3.19 -12.80
C ARG A 64 25.75 2.93 -13.98
N GLU A 65 25.52 3.57 -15.13
CA GLU A 65 26.39 3.54 -16.32
C GLU A 65 27.67 4.37 -16.11
N ASP A 66 27.58 5.52 -15.45
CA ASP A 66 28.70 6.43 -15.15
C ASP A 66 29.66 5.89 -14.06
N GLY A 67 29.44 4.65 -13.60
CA GLY A 67 30.23 4.06 -12.51
C GLY A 67 30.03 4.77 -11.17
N ALA A 68 29.03 5.66 -11.07
CA ALA A 68 28.58 6.15 -9.78
C ALA A 68 27.96 4.95 -9.07
N VAL A 69 28.77 4.31 -8.23
CA VAL A 69 28.30 3.34 -7.26
C VAL A 69 27.08 3.97 -6.60
N GLU A 70 25.96 3.24 -6.59
CA GLU A 70 24.68 3.55 -5.94
C GLU A 70 24.87 3.65 -4.41
N GLY A 71 25.86 4.44 -3.97
CA GLY A 71 26.68 4.09 -2.82
C GLY A 71 27.46 5.21 -2.16
N ASN A 72 27.52 6.43 -2.72
CA ASN A 72 27.72 7.59 -1.84
C ASN A 72 26.48 7.89 -0.96
N ALA A 73 25.40 7.10 -1.12
CA ALA A 73 24.27 7.01 -0.20
C ALA A 73 24.31 5.77 0.72
N THR A 74 25.41 4.99 0.77
CA THR A 74 25.48 3.76 1.59
C THR A 74 25.60 4.04 3.10
N ARG A 75 25.90 5.27 3.49
CA ARG A 75 25.94 5.69 4.90
C ARG A 75 25.35 7.08 5.04
N VAL A 76 24.05 7.09 5.29
CA VAL A 76 23.36 8.32 5.65
C VAL A 76 23.51 8.51 7.16
N SER A 77 24.41 9.41 7.56
CA SER A 77 24.53 9.83 8.96
C SER A 77 23.40 10.79 9.30
N ALA A 78 22.76 10.61 10.45
CA ALA A 78 21.73 11.53 10.96
C ALA A 78 22.24 12.98 11.14
N TYR A 79 23.56 13.20 11.16
CA TYR A 79 24.19 14.52 11.26
C TYR A 79 24.37 15.22 9.92
N ALA A 80 24.35 14.47 8.81
CA ALA A 80 24.54 14.99 7.45
C ALA A 80 23.21 15.05 6.67
N LEU A 81 22.08 14.83 7.36
CA LEU A 81 20.76 14.87 6.76
C LEU A 81 20.26 16.30 6.68
N GLU A 82 19.71 16.68 5.53
CA GLU A 82 18.92 17.89 5.39
C GLU A 82 17.58 17.76 6.13
N MET A 83 17.01 18.89 6.53
CA MET A 83 15.70 18.92 7.17
C MET A 83 14.62 18.51 6.18
N PRO A 84 13.76 17.53 6.51
CA PRO A 84 12.68 17.13 5.63
C PRO A 84 11.55 18.17 5.61
N ILE A 85 10.82 18.20 4.51
CA ILE A 85 9.57 18.95 4.36
C ILE A 85 8.42 18.10 4.87
N ALA A 86 7.58 18.65 5.74
CA ALA A 86 6.39 17.98 6.25
C ALA A 86 5.14 18.41 5.47
N ALA A 87 4.38 17.45 4.95
CA ALA A 87 3.03 17.66 4.47
C ALA A 87 2.05 17.11 5.49
N ALA A 88 1.20 17.96 6.04
CA ALA A 88 0.24 17.59 7.07
C ALA A 88 -1.18 17.85 6.60
N GLN A 89 -2.07 16.88 6.83
CA GLN A 89 -3.48 16.98 6.48
C GLN A 89 -4.33 16.34 7.57
N GLN A 90 -5.41 17.03 7.95
CA GLN A 90 -6.41 16.50 8.88
C GLN A 90 -7.50 15.76 8.11
N PHE A 91 -8.12 14.78 8.74
CA PHE A 91 -9.30 14.06 8.25
C PHE A 91 -10.28 13.86 9.41
N VAL A 92 -11.56 13.72 9.11
CA VAL A 92 -12.61 13.41 10.07
C VAL A 92 -12.90 11.91 9.99
N PHE A 93 -12.92 11.27 11.15
CA PHE A 93 -13.22 9.85 11.26
C PHE A 93 -14.60 9.66 11.92
N PRO A 94 -15.49 8.85 11.35
CA PRO A 94 -16.90 8.81 11.77
C PRO A 94 -17.18 7.96 13.02
N GLN A 95 -16.26 7.09 13.45
CA GLN A 95 -16.47 6.15 14.56
C GLN A 95 -15.33 6.17 15.57
N PRO A 96 -15.56 5.80 16.84
CA PRO A 96 -14.47 5.70 17.81
C PRO A 96 -13.50 4.57 17.46
N VAL A 97 -12.21 4.88 17.50
CA VAL A 97 -11.09 3.94 17.31
C VAL A 97 -10.50 3.55 18.66
N THR A 98 -10.31 2.26 18.89
CA THR A 98 -9.69 1.69 20.11
C THR A 98 -8.22 1.38 19.93
N SER A 99 -7.82 0.96 18.73
CA SER A 99 -6.45 0.55 18.42
C SER A 99 -6.11 0.83 16.96
N ILE A 100 -4.82 1.07 16.68
CA ILE A 100 -4.33 1.33 15.32
C ILE A 100 -3.17 0.39 15.03
N GLY A 101 -3.20 -0.24 13.85
CA GLY A 101 -2.11 -1.02 13.28
C GLY A 101 -1.79 -0.57 11.86
N VAL A 102 -0.71 -1.09 11.30
CA VAL A 102 -0.32 -0.84 9.89
C VAL A 102 -0.01 -2.17 9.25
N SER A 103 -0.35 -2.33 7.97
CA SER A 103 0.00 -3.53 7.20
C SER A 103 1.49 -3.61 6.92
N THR A 104 2.06 -4.81 7.10
CA THR A 104 3.48 -5.06 6.86
C THR A 104 3.70 -6.19 5.86
N THR A 105 4.49 -5.92 4.83
CA THR A 105 4.91 -6.86 3.80
C THR A 105 6.43 -6.98 3.80
N GLN A 106 6.97 -8.01 3.14
CA GLN A 106 8.38 -8.38 3.26
C GLN A 106 9.30 -7.34 2.65
N LYS A 107 8.94 -6.80 1.49
CA LYS A 107 9.73 -5.82 0.73
C LYS A 107 9.19 -4.40 0.84
N GLY A 108 7.99 -4.21 1.39
CA GLY A 108 7.33 -2.90 1.47
C GLY A 108 6.95 -2.32 0.10
N VAL A 109 6.78 -3.17 -0.91
CA VAL A 109 6.42 -2.74 -2.28
C VAL A 109 4.90 -2.52 -2.38
N THR A 110 4.13 -3.36 -1.71
CA THR A 110 2.67 -3.21 -1.64
C THR A 110 2.32 -1.96 -0.84
N PRO A 111 1.36 -1.12 -1.31
CA PRO A 111 0.88 0.04 -0.57
C PRO A 111 0.49 -0.31 0.87
N ARG A 112 0.73 0.59 1.81
CA ARG A 112 0.39 0.39 3.22
C ARG A 112 -1.08 0.69 3.47
N SER A 113 -1.71 -0.08 4.34
CA SER A 113 -3.04 0.23 4.89
C SER A 113 -2.92 0.43 6.39
N VAL A 114 -3.51 1.52 6.86
CA VAL A 114 -3.72 1.77 8.28
C VAL A 114 -4.96 1.01 8.71
N LEU A 115 -4.80 0.17 9.72
CA LEU A 115 -5.83 -0.69 10.27
C LEU A 115 -6.39 -0.03 11.52
N PHE A 116 -7.66 0.38 11.46
CA PHE A 116 -8.35 1.01 12.58
C PHE A 116 -9.25 -0.03 13.25
N GLY A 117 -8.93 -0.35 14.49
CA GLY A 117 -9.80 -1.11 15.38
C GLY A 117 -10.92 -0.22 15.88
N LEU A 118 -12.14 -0.53 15.52
CA LEU A 118 -13.33 0.21 15.89
C LEU A 118 -13.82 -0.24 17.27
N ALA A 119 -14.55 0.62 17.98
CA ALA A 119 -15.16 0.24 19.27
C ALA A 119 -16.19 -0.89 19.14
N SER A 120 -16.68 -1.18 17.93
CA SER A 120 -17.54 -2.34 17.62
C SER A 120 -16.77 -3.67 17.53
N GLY A 121 -15.46 -3.69 17.76
CA GLY A 121 -14.64 -4.89 17.63
C GLY A 121 -14.28 -5.27 16.18
N LYS A 122 -14.71 -4.47 15.19
CA LYS A 122 -14.33 -4.64 13.77
C LYS A 122 -13.06 -3.90 13.43
N VAL A 123 -12.35 -4.37 12.41
CA VAL A 123 -11.14 -3.69 11.90
C VAL A 123 -11.38 -3.17 10.49
N LEU A 124 -11.24 -1.85 10.32
CA LEU A 124 -11.32 -1.16 9.05
C LEU A 124 -9.91 -0.97 8.47
N ALA A 125 -9.66 -1.42 7.25
CA ALA A 125 -8.42 -1.16 6.53
C ALA A 125 -8.59 0.06 5.61
N VAL A 126 -7.81 1.10 5.86
CA VAL A 126 -7.79 2.31 5.04
C VAL A 126 -6.46 2.42 4.33
N ASN A 127 -6.48 2.49 3.01
CA ASN A 127 -5.27 2.64 2.20
C ASN A 127 -4.64 4.03 2.41
N LYS A 128 -3.33 4.06 2.69
CA LYS A 128 -2.60 5.30 2.97
C LYS A 128 -2.55 6.23 1.76
N ASP A 129 -2.21 5.70 0.58
CA ASP A 129 -1.90 6.50 -0.60
C ASP A 129 -3.14 7.05 -1.30
N THR A 130 -4.25 6.32 -1.23
CA THR A 130 -5.50 6.72 -1.91
C THR A 130 -6.41 7.55 -1.01
N VAL A 131 -6.50 7.25 0.29
CA VAL A 131 -7.43 7.92 1.21
C VAL A 131 -6.71 8.91 2.12
N LEU A 132 -5.63 8.50 2.78
CA LEU A 132 -4.94 9.27 3.82
C LEU A 132 -3.71 10.01 3.28
N ASN A 133 -3.81 10.57 2.07
CA ASN A 133 -2.69 11.23 1.42
C ASN A 133 -2.76 12.76 1.56
N PRO A 134 -1.82 13.41 2.28
CA PRO A 134 -1.80 14.86 2.44
C PRO A 134 -1.58 15.65 1.14
N ARG A 135 -0.90 15.06 0.14
CA ARG A 135 -0.54 15.72 -1.13
C ARG A 135 -1.48 15.38 -2.28
N ARG A 136 -2.66 14.83 -2.00
CA ARG A 136 -3.59 14.38 -3.04
C ARG A 136 -4.03 15.56 -3.91
N GLN A 137 -3.82 15.46 -5.23
CA GLN A 137 -4.16 16.52 -6.20
C GLN A 137 -5.68 16.64 -6.47
N THR A 138 -6.47 15.62 -6.11
CA THR A 138 -7.93 15.67 -6.20
C THR A 138 -8.53 16.48 -5.05
N PRO A 139 -9.77 16.99 -5.16
CA PRO A 139 -10.41 17.76 -4.10
C PRO A 139 -10.31 17.08 -2.74
N TYR A 140 -9.83 17.83 -1.75
CA TYR A 140 -9.72 17.35 -0.38
C TYR A 140 -11.09 16.89 0.13
N THR A 141 -11.16 15.61 0.50
CA THR A 141 -12.36 15.01 1.10
C THR A 141 -12.04 14.74 2.57
N PRO A 142 -12.56 15.57 3.50
CA PRO A 142 -12.20 15.47 4.91
C PRO A 142 -12.68 14.18 5.55
N LEU A 143 -13.84 13.66 5.13
CA LEU A 143 -14.44 12.48 5.74
C LEU A 143 -13.78 11.21 5.20
N VAL A 144 -13.25 10.37 6.11
CA VAL A 144 -12.74 9.05 5.74
C VAL A 144 -13.92 8.14 5.35
N PRO A 145 -13.93 7.57 4.13
CA PRO A 145 -15.00 6.69 3.69
C PRO A 145 -14.97 5.37 4.47
N MET A 146 -16.13 4.93 4.95
CA MET A 146 -16.31 3.60 5.52
C MET A 146 -17.10 2.74 4.55
N LYS A 147 -16.43 1.78 3.93
CA LYS A 147 -17.07 0.77 3.10
C LYS A 147 -17.06 -0.55 3.85
N ALA A 148 -18.16 -1.30 3.76
CA ALA A 148 -18.23 -2.64 4.33
C ALA A 148 -17.17 -3.59 3.71
N THR A 149 -16.77 -3.35 2.45
CA THR A 149 -15.70 -4.08 1.76
C THR A 149 -14.33 -3.90 2.37
N ASP A 150 -14.12 -2.79 3.07
CA ASP A 150 -12.82 -2.42 3.65
C ASP A 150 -12.68 -2.94 5.09
N VAL A 151 -13.73 -3.58 5.63
CA VAL A 151 -13.75 -4.20 6.95
C VAL A 151 -13.16 -5.61 6.86
N VAL A 152 -11.97 -5.81 7.44
CA VAL A 152 -11.19 -7.04 7.30
C VAL A 152 -11.80 -8.22 8.07
N THR A 153 -12.49 -7.93 9.18
CA THR A 153 -13.09 -8.98 10.03
C THR A 153 -14.48 -9.42 9.56
N TYR A 154 -15.05 -8.77 8.54
CA TYR A 154 -16.40 -9.02 8.02
C TYR A 154 -17.48 -9.09 9.12
N ASN A 155 -17.94 -10.30 9.44
CA ASN A 155 -18.99 -10.60 10.42
C ASN A 155 -18.42 -11.03 11.79
N ASN A 156 -17.10 -11.22 11.89
CA ASN A 156 -16.46 -11.56 13.14
C ASN A 156 -16.08 -10.27 13.87
N GLU A 157 -16.55 -10.14 15.12
CA GLU A 157 -16.24 -9.02 15.99
C GLU A 157 -15.26 -9.53 17.06
N VAL A 158 -14.18 -8.78 17.28
CA VAL A 158 -13.18 -9.12 18.31
C VAL A 158 -13.43 -8.22 19.51
N GLU A 159 -14.02 -8.80 20.55
CA GLU A 159 -14.35 -8.06 21.76
C GLU A 159 -13.09 -7.56 22.47
N GLY A 160 -13.16 -6.33 22.98
CA GLY A 160 -12.07 -5.71 23.72
C GLY A 160 -10.74 -5.64 22.95
N LEU A 161 -10.77 -5.33 21.65
CA LEU A 161 -9.58 -5.23 20.80
C LEU A 161 -8.55 -4.24 21.36
N LYS A 162 -7.35 -4.73 21.71
CA LYS A 162 -6.25 -3.94 22.29
C LYS A 162 -5.10 -3.75 21.32
N PHE A 163 -4.74 -4.81 20.58
CA PHE A 163 -3.59 -4.79 19.68
C PHE A 163 -3.94 -5.32 18.31
N ILE A 164 -3.44 -4.60 17.30
CA ILE A 164 -3.49 -4.99 15.90
C ILE A 164 -2.04 -5.18 15.46
N ARG A 165 -1.68 -6.41 15.08
CA ARG A 165 -0.35 -6.73 14.56
C ARG A 165 -0.47 -7.36 13.20
N THR A 166 0.45 -7.00 12.32
CA THR A 166 0.58 -7.64 11.02
C THR A 166 1.94 -8.29 10.91
N THR A 167 2.01 -9.40 10.21
CA THR A 167 3.27 -10.11 9.94
C THR A 167 3.34 -10.39 8.44
N PRO A 168 4.47 -10.12 7.77
CA PRO A 168 4.61 -10.40 6.35
C PRO A 168 4.52 -11.90 6.08
N THR A 169 3.91 -12.27 4.95
CA THR A 169 3.94 -13.65 4.45
C THR A 169 5.02 -13.82 3.39
N HIS A 170 5.15 -15.02 2.82
CA HIS A 170 6.06 -15.26 1.69
C HIS A 170 5.64 -14.49 0.42
N PHE A 171 4.34 -14.22 0.29
CA PHE A 171 3.78 -13.43 -0.79
C PHE A 171 3.81 -11.95 -0.40
N GLU A 172 4.31 -11.09 -1.28
CA GLU A 172 4.44 -9.65 -1.03
C GLU A 172 3.06 -8.95 -1.04
N SER A 173 2.09 -9.48 -1.77
CA SER A 173 0.74 -8.90 -1.82
C SER A 173 -0.11 -9.21 -0.58
N THR A 174 0.34 -10.15 0.27
CA THR A 174 -0.43 -10.62 1.43
C THR A 174 0.35 -10.51 2.74
N SER A 175 -0.35 -10.11 3.79
CA SER A 175 0.16 -10.05 5.16
C SER A 175 -0.80 -10.79 6.07
N LEU A 176 -0.30 -11.28 7.19
CA LEU A 176 -1.07 -12.00 8.18
C LEU A 176 -1.49 -11.03 9.28
N LEU A 177 -2.78 -10.76 9.37
CA LEU A 177 -3.36 -9.91 10.40
C LEU A 177 -3.67 -10.75 11.63
N VAL A 178 -3.16 -10.31 12.78
CA VAL A 178 -3.44 -10.90 14.08
C VAL A 178 -4.01 -9.81 15.00
N LEU A 179 -5.21 -10.07 15.48
CA LEU A 179 -5.96 -9.21 16.38
C LEU A 179 -5.95 -9.83 17.77
N PHE A 180 -5.57 -9.04 18.77
CA PHE A 180 -5.55 -9.46 20.16
C PHE A 180 -6.43 -8.53 21.00
N GLY A 181 -7.43 -9.11 21.66
CA GLY A 181 -8.32 -8.43 22.59
C GLY A 181 -8.67 -9.33 23.77
N LEU A 182 -9.97 -9.43 24.07
CA LEU A 182 -10.51 -10.52 24.87
C LEU A 182 -10.38 -11.85 24.10
N ASP A 183 -10.71 -11.80 22.81
CA ASP A 183 -10.55 -12.90 21.87
C ASP A 183 -9.35 -12.68 20.94
N MET A 184 -8.91 -13.76 20.29
CA MET A 184 -7.88 -13.74 19.27
C MET A 184 -8.48 -14.07 17.91
N TYR A 185 -8.19 -13.25 16.90
CA TYR A 185 -8.62 -13.47 15.53
C TYR A 185 -7.47 -13.29 14.56
N MET A 186 -7.40 -14.16 13.55
CA MET A 186 -6.29 -14.22 12.61
C MET A 186 -6.82 -14.43 11.20
N THR A 187 -6.38 -13.58 10.27
CA THR A 187 -6.81 -13.65 8.88
C THR A 187 -5.72 -13.13 7.94
N PRO A 188 -5.51 -13.71 6.75
CA PRO A 188 -4.68 -13.08 5.74
C PRO A 188 -5.38 -11.82 5.22
N THR A 189 -4.66 -10.71 5.18
CA THR A 189 -5.13 -9.44 4.64
C THR A 189 -4.21 -8.97 3.51
N ASN A 190 -4.81 -8.43 2.45
CA ASN A 190 -4.12 -7.86 1.31
C ASN A 190 -4.51 -6.39 1.18
N THR A 191 -3.53 -5.49 1.17
CA THR A 191 -3.78 -4.06 1.01
C THR A 191 -4.08 -3.67 -0.43
N ALA A 192 -3.58 -4.45 -1.39
CA ALA A 192 -3.82 -4.30 -2.82
C ALA A 192 -4.43 -5.58 -3.39
N GLN A 193 -4.83 -5.55 -4.66
CA GLN A 193 -5.20 -6.76 -5.39
C GLN A 193 -4.01 -7.73 -5.41
N ARG A 194 -4.26 -9.01 -5.17
CA ARG A 194 -3.22 -10.04 -5.14
C ARG A 194 -2.57 -10.15 -6.52
N TYR A 195 -1.32 -9.72 -6.64
CA TYR A 195 -0.60 -9.63 -7.91
C TYR A 195 0.50 -10.69 -8.08
N ASP A 196 0.83 -11.42 -7.01
CA ASP A 196 1.81 -12.50 -6.97
C ASP A 196 1.16 -13.89 -6.97
N LEU A 197 -0.16 -13.95 -6.91
CA LEU A 197 -0.96 -15.17 -7.01
C LEU A 197 -1.93 -15.05 -8.17
N LEU A 198 -2.07 -16.11 -8.95
CA LEU A 198 -3.10 -16.20 -9.97
C LEU A 198 -4.48 -16.26 -9.28
N GLY A 199 -5.41 -15.44 -9.76
CA GLY A 199 -6.76 -15.37 -9.18
C GLY A 199 -7.50 -16.70 -9.30
N PRO A 200 -8.42 -17.02 -8.37
CA PRO A 200 -9.27 -18.21 -8.48
C PRO A 200 -10.17 -18.15 -9.73
N ASP A 201 -10.47 -16.94 -10.22
CA ASP A 201 -11.32 -16.68 -11.39
C ASP A 201 -10.58 -16.82 -12.73
N PHE A 202 -9.35 -17.35 -12.74
CA PHE A 202 -8.57 -17.51 -13.96
C PHE A 202 -9.12 -18.64 -14.84
N ASP A 203 -9.47 -18.31 -16.09
CA ASP A 203 -10.05 -19.25 -17.05
C ASP A 203 -8.96 -20.12 -17.72
N TYR A 204 -8.54 -21.17 -17.00
CA TYR A 204 -7.62 -22.18 -17.53
C TYR A 204 -8.15 -22.88 -18.80
N PRO A 205 -9.45 -23.23 -18.91
CA PRO A 205 -10.01 -23.79 -20.15
C PRO A 205 -9.77 -22.90 -21.37
N LEU A 206 -10.09 -21.60 -21.29
CA LEU A 206 -9.91 -20.65 -22.39
C LEU A 206 -8.44 -20.55 -22.80
N LEU A 207 -7.53 -20.44 -21.83
CA LEU A 207 -6.10 -20.41 -22.09
C LEU A 207 -5.64 -21.69 -22.83
N THR A 208 -6.07 -22.86 -22.35
CA THR A 208 -5.68 -24.15 -22.94
C THR A 208 -6.22 -24.29 -24.37
N VAL A 209 -7.47 -23.92 -24.62
CA VAL A 209 -8.09 -23.95 -25.95
C VAL A 209 -7.37 -23.00 -26.90
N SER A 210 -7.05 -21.77 -26.46
CA SER A 210 -6.35 -20.80 -27.30
C SER A 210 -4.97 -21.30 -27.76
N ILE A 211 -4.20 -21.92 -26.85
CA ILE A 211 -2.91 -22.54 -27.18
C ILE A 211 -3.09 -23.66 -28.20
N ALA A 212 -4.09 -24.53 -28.02
CA ALA A 212 -4.38 -25.62 -28.94
C ALA A 212 -4.75 -25.11 -30.35
N VAL A 213 -5.56 -24.06 -30.44
CA VAL A 213 -5.94 -23.42 -31.71
C VAL A 213 -4.72 -22.81 -32.41
N VAL A 214 -3.84 -22.12 -31.68
CA VAL A 214 -2.61 -21.56 -32.24
C VAL A 214 -1.69 -22.67 -32.76
N LEU A 215 -1.52 -23.77 -32.03
CA LEU A 215 -0.71 -24.91 -32.50
C LEU A 215 -1.31 -25.58 -33.75
N ALA A 216 -2.62 -25.78 -33.76
CA ALA A 216 -3.32 -26.37 -34.91
C ALA A 216 -3.20 -25.48 -36.17
N THR A 217 -3.38 -24.17 -36.02
CA THR A 217 -3.23 -23.21 -37.13
C THR A 217 -1.81 -23.17 -37.67
N ILE A 218 -0.78 -23.21 -36.81
CA ILE A 218 0.62 -23.31 -37.25
C ILE A 218 0.85 -24.63 -38.01
N PHE A 219 0.35 -25.75 -37.50
CA PHE A 219 0.52 -27.04 -38.18
C PHE A 219 -0.13 -27.06 -39.57
N ILE A 220 -1.37 -26.56 -39.68
CA ILE A 220 -2.09 -26.52 -40.95
C ILE A 220 -1.39 -25.59 -41.95
N THR A 221 -1.03 -24.37 -41.51
CA THR A 221 -0.42 -23.36 -42.38
C THR A 221 0.97 -23.77 -42.86
N THR A 222 1.81 -24.38 -42.01
CA THR A 222 3.12 -24.90 -42.42
C THR A 222 3.01 -26.02 -43.44
N ARG A 223 2.04 -26.93 -43.27
CA ARG A 223 1.76 -28.01 -44.24
C ARG A 223 1.28 -27.44 -45.57
N MET A 224 0.39 -26.44 -45.55
CA MET A 224 -0.08 -25.75 -46.75
C MET A 224 1.05 -24.98 -47.45
N ALA A 225 1.87 -24.24 -46.69
CA ALA A 225 3.00 -23.49 -47.22
C ALA A 225 4.05 -24.41 -47.86
N SER A 226 4.37 -25.54 -47.23
CA SER A 226 5.30 -26.54 -47.77
C SER A 226 4.81 -27.12 -49.09
N ARG A 227 3.50 -27.44 -49.17
CA ARG A 227 2.87 -27.91 -50.42
C ARG A 227 2.93 -26.86 -51.52
N LYS A 228 2.58 -25.60 -51.20
CA LYS A 228 2.62 -24.49 -52.15
C LYS A 228 4.04 -24.16 -52.62
N ALA A 229 5.03 -24.24 -51.73
CA ALA A 229 6.44 -24.03 -52.06
C ALA A 229 6.96 -25.13 -53.00
N LEU A 230 6.55 -26.39 -52.80
CA LEU A 230 6.87 -27.47 -53.71
C LEU A 230 6.24 -27.25 -55.09
N GLU A 231 4.94 -26.93 -55.14
CA GLU A 231 4.23 -26.65 -56.40
C GLU A 231 4.88 -25.52 -57.21
N ASN A 232 5.28 -24.43 -56.54
CA ASN A 232 5.97 -23.32 -57.19
C ASN A 232 7.37 -23.68 -57.73
N ARG A 233 8.06 -24.65 -57.14
CA ARG A 233 9.38 -25.10 -57.61
C ARG A 233 9.29 -26.08 -58.78
N TRP A 234 8.13 -26.68 -59.00
CA TRP A 234 7.88 -27.68 -60.05
C TRP A 234 7.22 -27.07 -61.29
N LYS A 235 6.98 -25.75 -61.27
CA LYS A 235 6.79 -24.93 -62.46
C LYS A 235 8.13 -24.45 -62.98
#